data_AF-A0A529CHM5-F1
#
_entry.id   AF-A0A529CHM5-F1
#
_cell.length_a   1.000
_cell.length_b   1.000
_cell.length_c   1.000
_cell.angle_alpha   90.00
_cell.angle_beta   90.00
_cell.angle_gamma   90.00
#
_symmetry.space_group_name_H-M   'P 1'
#
loop_
_entity.id
_entity.type
_entity.pdbx_description
1 polymer ?
#
loop_
_entity_poly.entity_id
_entity_poly.type
_entity_poly.pdbx_seq_one_letter_code
_entity_poly.pdbx_strand_id
1 'polypeptide(L)'
;MKTLPALMATAVLLGSVQLFYAGSGQSRAASESTPSSGNYRLVANGDEASCAVSRGAEISQGLSLLTVAANCRRVLPGVEQAKFWREQDDGTVTFSANGTDPIVMFSVADGDGYESYAPALPLLTLASAGD
;
A
#
# COMPACT_ATOMS: atom_id res chain seq x y z
N MET A 1 -16.91 -42.73 -47.06
CA MET A 1 -18.01 -43.67 -46.71
C MET A 1 -18.22 -43.54 -45.20
N LYS A 2 -19.26 -42.84 -44.69
CA LYS A 2 -20.61 -43.35 -44.30
C LYS A 2 -20.49 -44.52 -43.32
N THR A 3 -20.75 -44.35 -42.01
CA THR A 3 -22.09 -44.49 -41.40
C THR A 3 -22.31 -43.64 -40.12
N LEU A 4 -23.52 -43.06 -40.02
CA LEU A 4 -24.31 -42.73 -38.81
C LEU A 4 -25.52 -43.73 -38.79
N PRO A 5 -26.49 -43.76 -37.84
CA PRO A 5 -26.68 -43.19 -36.48
C PRO A 5 -27.35 -44.19 -35.47
N ALA A 6 -27.71 -43.76 -34.24
CA ALA A 6 -29.01 -44.00 -33.54
C ALA A 6 -28.89 -43.67 -32.01
N LEU A 7 -29.53 -42.60 -31.50
CA LEU A 7 -30.91 -42.49 -30.94
C LEU A 7 -31.05 -43.19 -29.56
N MET A 8 -31.21 -42.47 -28.43
CA MET A 8 -32.46 -42.00 -27.79
C MET A 8 -32.08 -41.54 -26.35
N ALA A 9 -32.77 -40.76 -25.52
CA ALA A 9 -33.92 -39.85 -25.58
C ALA A 9 -33.95 -39.06 -24.24
N THR A 10 -34.27 -37.76 -24.33
CA THR A 10 -34.96 -36.84 -23.40
C THR A 10 -35.08 -37.10 -21.88
N ALA A 11 -34.80 -36.05 -21.09
CA ALA A 11 -35.71 -35.54 -20.05
C ALA A 11 -35.54 -34.01 -19.86
N VAL A 12 -36.65 -33.27 -19.91
CA VAL A 12 -36.79 -31.83 -19.68
C VAL A 12 -36.94 -31.56 -18.18
N LEU A 13 -36.33 -30.50 -17.64
CA LEU A 13 -36.93 -29.71 -16.55
C LEU A 13 -36.53 -28.24 -16.64
N LEU A 14 -37.55 -27.40 -16.48
CA LEU A 14 -37.56 -25.94 -16.51
C LEU A 14 -36.71 -25.35 -15.39
N GLY A 15 -35.99 -24.27 -15.69
CA GLY A 15 -35.27 -23.47 -14.71
C GLY A 15 -34.90 -22.10 -15.29
N SER A 16 -35.90 -21.27 -15.56
CA SER A 16 -35.68 -19.85 -15.84
C SER A 16 -35.28 -19.14 -14.54
N VAL A 17 -33.99 -19.16 -14.21
CA VAL A 17 -33.41 -18.22 -13.25
C VAL A 17 -33.03 -16.96 -14.03
N GLN A 18 -33.64 -15.86 -13.62
CA GLN A 18 -33.48 -14.53 -14.18
C GLN A 18 -32.00 -14.19 -14.33
N LEU A 19 -31.62 -13.81 -15.56
CA LEU A 19 -30.35 -13.20 -15.90
C LEU A 19 -30.25 -11.87 -15.13
N PHE A 20 -29.60 -11.90 -13.97
CA PHE A 20 -29.15 -10.67 -13.33
C PHE A 20 -28.12 -10.03 -14.24
N TYR A 21 -28.52 -8.90 -14.82
CA TYR A 21 -27.71 -7.75 -15.17
C TYR A 21 -26.27 -8.05 -15.60
N ALA A 22 -26.08 -7.94 -16.92
CA ALA A 22 -24.84 -7.43 -17.49
C ALA A 22 -24.55 -6.03 -16.88
N GLY A 23 -23.94 -6.02 -15.70
CA GLY A 23 -23.17 -4.92 -15.18
C GLY A 23 -21.73 -5.20 -15.57
N SER A 24 -21.29 -4.65 -16.69
CA SER A 24 -19.88 -4.40 -16.98
C SER A 24 -19.33 -3.40 -15.96
N GLY A 25 -19.23 -3.81 -14.71
CA GLY A 25 -18.44 -3.16 -13.68
C GLY A 25 -17.22 -4.02 -13.55
N GLN A 26 -16.09 -3.55 -14.09
CA GLN A 26 -14.78 -3.96 -13.60
C GLN A 26 -14.91 -4.08 -12.08
N SER A 27 -14.66 -5.28 -11.54
CA SER A 27 -13.97 -5.36 -10.27
C SER A 27 -12.67 -4.61 -10.49
N ARG A 28 -12.74 -3.28 -10.38
CA ARG A 28 -11.63 -2.50 -9.87
C ARG A 28 -11.36 -3.23 -8.58
N ALA A 29 -10.30 -4.04 -8.58
CA ALA A 29 -9.55 -4.27 -7.36
C ALA A 29 -9.63 -2.95 -6.60
N ALA A 30 -10.09 -2.99 -5.36
CA ALA A 30 -9.93 -1.84 -4.50
C ALA A 30 -8.43 -1.52 -4.57
N SER A 31 -8.08 -0.57 -5.44
CA SER A 31 -6.98 0.30 -5.20
C SER A 31 -7.44 0.97 -3.93
N GLU A 32 -7.16 0.34 -2.78
CA GLU A 32 -6.80 1.09 -1.59
C GLU A 32 -5.77 2.06 -2.12
N SER A 33 -6.29 3.23 -2.46
CA SER A 33 -5.55 4.24 -3.16
C SER A 33 -4.71 4.77 -2.03
N THR A 34 -3.50 4.21 -1.85
CA THR A 34 -2.53 4.77 -0.92
C THR A 34 -2.55 6.27 -1.19
N PRO A 35 -3.00 7.11 -0.24
CA PRO A 35 -3.24 8.50 -0.53
C PRO A 35 -1.99 9.11 -1.16
N SER A 36 -2.13 9.75 -2.33
CA SER A 36 -1.00 10.30 -3.09
C SER A 36 -0.18 11.31 -2.28
N SER A 37 -0.77 11.82 -1.20
CA SER A 37 -0.19 12.63 -0.14
C SER A 37 -0.87 12.28 1.18
N GLY A 38 -0.17 12.39 2.32
CA GLY A 38 -0.74 12.04 3.61
C GLY A 38 0.11 12.50 4.79
N ASN A 39 -0.53 12.66 5.95
CA ASN A 39 0.15 12.93 7.21
C ASN A 39 0.29 11.63 7.99
N TYR A 40 1.44 11.45 8.61
CA TYR A 40 1.81 10.23 9.31
C TYR A 40 2.45 10.57 10.67
N ARG A 41 2.33 9.62 11.59
CA ARG A 41 3.04 9.62 12.88
C ARG A 41 4.09 8.53 12.86
N LEU A 42 5.35 8.90 13.10
CA LEU A 42 6.47 7.97 13.26
C LEU A 42 6.73 7.72 14.73
N VAL A 43 6.81 6.45 15.11
CA VAL A 43 6.99 5.96 16.49
C VAL A 43 8.06 4.88 16.51
N ALA A 44 8.87 4.82 17.56
CA ALA A 44 9.84 3.75 17.78
C ALA A 44 9.36 2.80 18.88
N ASN A 45 9.45 1.49 18.66
CA ASN A 45 9.20 0.41 19.62
C ASN A 45 7.84 0.51 20.36
N GLY A 46 6.83 1.15 19.76
CA GLY A 46 5.54 1.41 20.41
C GLY A 46 5.59 2.42 21.56
N ASP A 47 6.63 3.25 21.64
CA ASP A 47 6.84 4.27 22.67
C ASP A 47 5.85 5.47 22.54
N GLU A 48 5.73 6.27 23.59
CA GLU A 48 4.96 7.52 23.59
C GLU A 48 5.62 8.60 22.71
N ALA A 49 6.96 8.57 22.63
CA ALA A 49 7.72 9.52 21.82
C ALA A 49 7.43 9.32 20.32
N SER A 50 6.96 10.39 19.68
CA SER A 50 6.64 10.39 18.24
C SER A 50 6.97 11.70 17.57
N CYS A 51 6.98 11.66 16.24
CA CYS A 51 7.07 12.86 15.44
C CYS A 51 6.19 12.79 14.19
N ALA A 52 5.95 13.95 13.58
CA ALA A 52 5.16 14.08 12.37
C ALA A 52 6.02 13.84 11.12
N VAL A 53 5.44 13.14 10.15
CA VAL A 53 5.98 12.93 8.80
C VAL A 53 4.87 13.25 7.82
N SER A 54 5.18 13.90 6.70
CA SER A 54 4.19 14.25 5.67
C SER A 54 4.71 13.87 4.30
N ARG A 55 3.95 13.02 3.59
CA ARG A 55 4.15 12.70 2.18
C ARG A 55 3.53 13.82 1.36
N GLY A 56 4.37 14.55 0.63
CA GLY A 56 3.97 15.57 -0.33
C GLY A 56 3.66 14.99 -1.70
N ALA A 57 3.70 15.84 -2.72
CA ALA A 57 3.40 15.46 -4.09
C ALA A 57 4.38 14.39 -4.64
N GLU A 58 3.84 13.49 -5.46
CA GLU A 58 4.64 12.60 -6.29
C GLU A 58 5.35 13.40 -7.38
N ILE A 59 6.66 13.19 -7.53
CA ILE A 59 7.50 13.87 -8.52
C ILE A 59 7.94 12.93 -9.65
N SER A 60 7.91 11.61 -9.43
CA SER A 60 8.20 10.60 -10.47
C SER A 60 7.92 9.19 -9.97
N GLN A 61 7.13 8.37 -10.68
CA GLN A 61 7.02 6.90 -10.51
C GLN A 61 7.25 6.39 -9.06
N GLY A 62 6.31 6.70 -8.16
CA GLY A 62 6.36 6.26 -6.76
C GLY A 62 7.29 7.08 -5.84
N LEU A 63 8.12 7.97 -6.39
CA LEU A 63 8.92 8.94 -5.65
C LEU A 63 8.11 10.20 -5.36
N SER A 64 7.93 10.49 -4.08
CA SER A 64 7.26 11.68 -3.56
C SER A 64 8.19 12.52 -2.69
N LEU A 65 7.90 13.82 -2.58
CA LEU A 65 8.53 14.68 -1.58
C LEU A 65 8.13 14.22 -0.18
N LEU A 66 9.06 14.33 0.77
CA LEU A 66 8.84 13.97 2.17
C LEU A 66 9.27 15.13 3.07
N THR A 67 8.42 15.49 4.02
CA THR A 67 8.77 16.39 5.11
C THR A 67 8.80 15.59 6.41
N VAL A 68 9.97 15.57 7.06
CA VAL A 68 10.16 14.93 8.36
C VAL A 68 10.40 16.00 9.41
N ALA A 69 9.61 15.99 10.49
CA ALA A 69 9.75 16.98 11.54
C ALA A 69 11.13 16.89 12.22
N ALA A 70 11.73 18.04 12.55
CA ALA A 70 13.08 18.09 13.11
C ALA A 70 13.24 17.30 14.43
N ASN A 71 12.15 17.12 15.19
CA ASN A 71 12.15 16.34 16.43
C ASN A 71 12.20 14.81 16.20
N CYS A 72 12.03 14.33 14.96
CA CYS A 72 12.16 12.91 14.62
C CYS A 72 13.55 12.33 14.92
N ARG A 73 14.58 13.17 15.06
CA ARG A 73 15.90 12.76 15.57
C ARG A 73 15.85 12.04 16.93
N ARG A 74 14.78 12.25 17.70
CA ARG A 74 14.53 11.58 18.99
C ARG A 74 13.93 10.17 18.82
N VAL A 75 13.28 9.91 17.69
CA VAL A 75 12.70 8.60 17.33
C VAL A 75 13.77 7.74 16.63
N LEU A 76 14.44 8.29 15.62
CA LEU A 76 15.58 7.68 14.95
C LEU A 76 16.58 8.78 14.56
N PRO A 77 17.77 8.84 15.17
CA PRO A 77 18.79 9.82 14.78
C PRO A 77 19.13 9.75 13.28
N GLY A 78 19.03 10.88 12.58
CA GLY A 78 19.33 10.98 11.15
C GLY A 78 18.11 10.85 10.24
N VAL A 79 16.97 10.36 10.75
CA VAL A 79 15.74 10.25 9.94
C VAL A 79 15.20 11.61 9.50
N GLU A 80 15.47 12.68 10.27
CA GLU A 80 15.08 14.06 9.94
C GLU A 80 15.76 14.59 8.66
N GLN A 81 16.75 13.87 8.14
CA GLN A 81 17.44 14.20 6.88
C GLN A 81 16.70 13.65 5.65
N ALA A 82 15.73 12.76 5.84
CA ALA A 82 14.96 12.21 4.73
C ALA A 82 14.09 13.29 4.07
N LYS A 83 14.12 13.31 2.74
CA LYS A 83 13.42 14.28 1.89
C LYS A 83 12.56 13.63 0.82
N PHE A 84 12.70 12.31 0.68
CA PHE A 84 12.03 11.53 -0.34
C PHE A 84 11.39 10.29 0.26
N TRP A 85 10.16 10.06 -0.16
CA TRP A 85 9.40 8.84 0.04
C TRP A 85 9.40 8.09 -1.28
N ARG A 86 9.80 6.82 -1.31
CA ARG A 86 9.59 5.97 -2.48
C ARG A 86 8.74 4.78 -2.11
N GLU A 87 7.61 4.66 -2.79
CA GLU A 87 6.79 3.46 -2.83
C GLU A 87 7.28 2.57 -3.98
N GLN A 88 7.49 1.29 -3.69
CA GLN A 88 7.91 0.28 -4.67
C GLN A 88 6.70 -0.55 -5.10
N ASP A 89 6.84 -1.26 -6.22
CA ASP A 89 5.75 -2.08 -6.81
C ASP A 89 5.23 -3.18 -5.87
N ASP A 90 6.01 -3.58 -4.86
CA ASP A 90 5.63 -4.55 -3.84
C ASP A 90 4.96 -3.91 -2.60
N GLY A 91 4.69 -2.60 -2.64
CA GLY A 91 4.10 -1.82 -1.57
C GLY A 91 5.07 -1.42 -0.46
N THR A 92 6.36 -1.81 -0.55
CA THR A 92 7.36 -1.33 0.40
C THR A 92 7.65 0.16 0.21
N VAL A 93 8.05 0.81 1.30
CA VAL A 93 8.35 2.24 1.33
C VAL A 93 9.77 2.47 1.80
N THR A 94 10.48 3.39 1.14
CA THR A 94 11.80 3.84 1.58
C THR A 94 11.83 5.35 1.83
N PHE A 95 12.48 5.74 2.92
CA PHE A 95 12.82 7.12 3.21
C PHE A 95 14.28 7.35 2.85
N SER A 96 14.58 8.40 2.10
CA SER A 96 15.95 8.72 1.69
C SER A 96 16.20 10.22 1.63
N ALA A 97 17.46 10.63 1.80
CA ALA A 97 17.85 12.04 1.69
C ALA A 97 17.99 12.50 0.22
N ASN A 98 18.37 11.58 -0.66
CA ASN A 98 18.71 11.84 -2.06
C ASN A 98 17.76 11.16 -3.05
N GLY A 99 16.77 10.42 -2.55
CA GLY A 99 15.87 9.67 -3.41
C GLY A 99 16.47 8.36 -3.91
N THR A 100 17.57 7.82 -3.36
CA THR A 100 18.09 6.51 -3.79
C THR A 100 18.56 5.66 -2.61
N ASP A 101 19.30 6.25 -1.68
CA ASP A 101 19.93 5.51 -0.59
C ASP A 101 19.01 5.51 0.64
N PRO A 102 18.47 4.36 1.05
CA PRO A 102 17.48 4.30 2.12
C PRO A 102 18.12 4.59 3.47
N ILE A 103 17.49 5.49 4.22
CA ILE A 103 17.70 5.70 5.66
C ILE A 103 16.81 4.74 6.45
N VAL A 104 15.58 4.55 5.98
CA VAL A 104 14.60 3.61 6.56
C VAL A 104 13.85 2.90 5.44
N MET A 105 13.56 1.63 5.65
CA MET A 105 12.76 0.80 4.77
C MET A 105 11.62 0.18 5.56
N PHE A 106 10.42 0.25 5.01
CA PHE A 106 9.19 -0.20 5.62
C PHE A 106 8.45 -1.20 4.73
N SER A 107 7.80 -2.17 5.35
CA SER A 107 6.77 -3.01 4.75
C SER A 107 5.38 -2.52 5.16
N VAL A 108 4.37 -2.87 4.37
CA VAL A 108 2.96 -2.66 4.74
C VAL A 108 2.68 -3.37 6.06
N ALA A 109 2.06 -2.67 7.01
CA ALA A 109 1.59 -3.22 8.27
C ALA A 109 0.08 -3.50 8.20
N ASP A 110 -0.47 -4.12 9.25
CA ASP A 110 -1.92 -4.25 9.36
C ASP A 110 -2.57 -2.86 9.51
N GLY A 111 -3.60 -2.58 8.71
CA GLY A 111 -4.30 -1.28 8.68
C GLY A 111 -3.64 -0.23 7.78
N ASP A 112 -3.91 1.05 8.05
CA ASP A 112 -3.43 2.19 7.24
C ASP A 112 -2.03 2.65 7.68
N GLY A 113 -1.02 1.77 7.54
CA GLY A 113 0.33 2.09 8.00
C GLY A 113 1.42 1.14 7.53
N TYR A 114 2.63 1.41 8.01
CA TYR A 114 3.84 0.67 7.68
C TYR A 114 4.69 0.37 8.91
N GLU A 115 5.51 -0.67 8.83
CA GLU A 115 6.47 -1.07 9.87
C GLU A 115 7.87 -1.24 9.27
N SER A 116 8.90 -0.76 9.95
CA SER A 116 10.27 -0.81 9.43
C SER A 116 10.87 -2.20 9.56
N TYR A 117 11.58 -2.65 8.54
CA TYR A 117 12.47 -3.82 8.64
C TYR A 117 13.95 -3.44 8.51
N ALA A 118 14.26 -2.20 8.10
CA ALA A 118 15.60 -1.62 8.14
C ALA A 118 15.52 -0.14 8.56
N PRO A 119 16.29 0.31 9.58
CA PRO A 119 17.18 -0.50 10.42
C PRO A 119 16.43 -1.54 11.25
N ALA A 120 17.12 -2.60 11.69
CA ALA A 120 16.51 -3.66 12.48
C ALA A 120 16.07 -3.18 13.88
N LEU A 121 16.75 -2.17 14.42
CA LEU A 121 16.38 -1.50 15.67
C LEU A 121 16.68 0.01 15.56
N PRO A 122 15.83 0.86 16.17
CA PRO A 122 14.53 0.53 16.76
C PRO A 122 13.54 0.05 15.69
N LEU A 123 12.53 -0.72 16.10
CA LEU A 123 11.40 -1.04 15.24
C LEU A 123 10.53 0.21 15.10
N LEU A 124 10.26 0.66 13.88
CA LEU A 124 9.51 1.89 13.63
C LEU A 124 8.13 1.58 13.08
N THR A 125 7.12 2.23 13.65
CA THR A 125 5.75 2.24 13.12
C THR A 125 5.50 3.60 12.47
N LEU A 126 5.02 3.58 11.23
CA LEU A 126 4.57 4.75 10.48
C LEU A 126 3.06 4.62 10.24
N ALA A 127 2.27 5.22 11.13
CA ALA A 127 0.82 5.15 11.07
C ALA A 127 0.26 6.38 10.38
N SER A 128 -0.77 6.21 9.54
CA SER A 128 -1.57 7.33 9.04
C SER A 128 -2.11 8.14 10.23
N ALA A 129 -1.86 9.44 10.22
CA ALA A 129 -2.53 10.35 11.15
C ALA A 129 -3.91 10.61 10.55
N GLY A 130 -4.89 9.78 10.91
CA GLY A 130 -6.27 9.95 10.47
C GLY A 130 -6.77 11.39 10.70
N ASP A 131 -7.68 11.84 9.84
CA ASP A 131 -8.32 13.16 9.95
C ASP A 131 -9.26 13.27 11.18
#